data_AF-A0A453NTG4-F1
#
_entry.id   AF-A0A453NTG4-F1
#
_cell.length_a   1.000
_cell.length_b   1.000
_cell.length_c   1.000
_cell.angle_alpha   90.00
_cell.angle_beta   90.00
_cell.angle_gamma   90.00
#
_symmetry.space_group_name_H-M   'P 1'
#
loop_
_entity.id
_entity.type
_entity.pdbx_description
1 polymer ?
#
loop_
_entity_poly.entity_id
_entity_poly.type
_entity_poly.pdbx_seq_one_letter_code
_entity_poly.pdbx_strand_id
1 'polypeptide(L)'
;MALMDMGAEYNFYGSDITCSYPINGKFNSNQATVYNAVLKAHNAVISHMQPGVKWVDMHKLAEQTILESLKNEKIIHGDIADMMTRRLGAVFMPHGLGHLLGIDTHDPGGYPEVEIWILPMFMQV
;
A
#
# COMPACT_ATOMS: atom_id res chain seq x y z
N MET A 1 11.86 -13.53 -6.20
CA MET A 1 11.33 -12.16 -6.36
C MET A 1 12.45 -11.21 -6.01
N ALA A 2 12.56 -10.12 -6.75
CA ALA A 2 13.23 -8.92 -6.30
C ALA A 2 12.16 -7.89 -5.92
N LEU A 3 12.46 -7.09 -4.90
CA LEU A 3 11.76 -5.87 -4.55
C LEU A 3 12.82 -4.79 -4.59
N MET A 4 12.62 -3.79 -5.45
CA MET A 4 13.57 -2.73 -5.69
C MET A 4 12.89 -1.41 -5.38
N ASP A 5 13.20 -0.87 -4.21
CA ASP A 5 12.73 0.42 -3.72
C ASP A 5 13.84 1.46 -3.93
N MET A 6 13.59 2.39 -4.84
CA MET A 6 14.56 3.40 -5.24
C MET A 6 13.89 4.70 -5.63
N GLY A 7 14.54 5.79 -5.25
CA GLY A 7 14.17 7.15 -5.62
C GLY A 7 15.28 7.88 -6.36
N ALA A 8 14.92 9.00 -6.96
CA ALA A 8 15.84 10.03 -7.41
C ALA A 8 15.41 11.37 -6.82
N GLU A 9 16.34 12.29 -6.70
CA GLU A 9 16.05 13.68 -6.33
C GLU A 9 16.45 14.58 -7.48
N TYR A 10 15.58 15.54 -7.82
CA TYR A 10 15.90 16.58 -8.81
C TYR A 10 15.40 17.94 -8.34
N ASN A 11 16.30 18.93 -8.30
CA ASN A 11 16.01 20.26 -7.76
C ASN A 11 15.35 20.21 -6.37
N PHE A 12 15.86 19.36 -5.48
CA PHE A 12 15.34 19.11 -4.14
C PHE A 12 13.97 18.44 -4.06
N TYR A 13 13.35 18.03 -5.17
CA TYR A 13 12.11 17.23 -5.13
C TYR A 13 12.45 15.75 -5.24
N GLY A 14 12.00 14.98 -4.25
CA GLY A 14 12.18 13.54 -4.20
C GLY A 14 11.18 12.78 -5.08
N SER A 15 11.59 11.60 -5.52
CA SER A 15 10.72 10.54 -6.03
C SER A 15 10.91 9.29 -5.19
N ASP A 16 9.89 8.44 -5.15
CA ASP A 16 9.89 7.23 -4.33
C ASP A 16 9.10 6.15 -5.08
N ILE A 17 9.78 5.10 -5.53
CA ILE A 17 9.18 4.08 -6.38
C ILE A 17 9.69 2.71 -5.97
N THR A 18 8.75 1.81 -5.66
CA THR A 18 9.04 0.40 -5.45
C THR A 18 8.55 -0.43 -6.63
N CYS A 19 9.42 -1.33 -7.12
CA CYS A 19 9.12 -2.29 -8.18
C CYS A 19 9.36 -3.72 -7.69
N SER A 20 8.35 -4.58 -7.80
CA SER A 20 8.45 -6.01 -7.48
C SER A 20 8.38 -6.89 -8.73
N TYR A 21 9.34 -7.80 -8.93
CA TYR A 21 9.42 -8.61 -10.15
C TYR A 21 10.16 -9.95 -9.96
N PRO A 22 9.95 -10.95 -10.84
CA PRO A 22 10.71 -12.21 -10.82
C PRO A 22 12.13 -11.99 -11.35
N ILE A 23 13.15 -12.43 -10.61
CA ILE A 23 14.57 -12.25 -10.98
C ILE A 23 14.90 -12.89 -12.35
N ASN A 24 14.22 -13.99 -12.69
CA ASN A 24 14.39 -14.68 -13.97
C ASN A 24 13.42 -14.21 -15.08
N GLY A 25 12.67 -13.12 -14.84
CA GLY A 25 11.71 -12.56 -15.79
C GLY A 25 10.38 -13.30 -15.94
N LYS A 26 10.14 -14.38 -15.17
CA LYS A 26 8.87 -15.14 -15.23
C LYS A 26 8.31 -15.41 -13.85
N PHE A 27 7.09 -14.97 -13.59
CA PHE A 27 6.39 -15.29 -12.35
C PHE A 27 6.06 -16.78 -12.31
N ASN A 28 6.35 -17.43 -11.18
CA ASN A 28 5.70 -18.70 -10.84
C ASN A 28 4.34 -18.44 -10.19
N SER A 29 3.56 -19.51 -9.94
CA SER A 29 2.21 -19.40 -9.37
C SER A 29 2.19 -18.64 -8.05
N ASN A 30 3.04 -19.02 -7.10
CA ASN A 30 3.05 -18.41 -5.77
C ASN A 30 3.46 -16.92 -5.82
N GLN A 31 4.42 -16.59 -6.68
CA GLN A 31 4.85 -15.21 -6.90
C GLN A 31 3.73 -14.36 -7.51
N ALA A 32 3.04 -14.90 -8.53
CA ALA A 32 1.91 -14.23 -9.17
C ALA A 32 0.75 -14.01 -8.20
N THR A 33 0.44 -15.00 -7.36
CA THR A 33 -0.59 -14.92 -6.32
C THR A 33 -0.34 -13.72 -5.39
N VAL A 34 0.86 -13.60 -4.81
CA VAL A 34 1.18 -12.49 -3.89
C VAL A 34 1.24 -11.16 -4.63
N TYR A 35 1.89 -11.12 -5.80
CA TYR A 35 2.00 -9.90 -6.61
C TYR A 35 0.63 -9.34 -6.99
N ASN A 36 -0.29 -10.20 -7.46
CA ASN A 36 -1.62 -9.79 -7.86
C ASN A 36 -2.48 -9.34 -6.68
N ALA A 37 -2.27 -9.87 -5.48
CA ALA A 37 -2.95 -9.39 -4.27
C ALA A 37 -2.57 -7.93 -3.97
N VAL A 38 -1.27 -7.60 -4.04
CA VAL A 38 -0.75 -6.23 -3.85
C VAL A 38 -1.22 -5.31 -4.99
N LEU A 39 -1.10 -5.75 -6.25
CA LEU A 39 -1.57 -4.98 -7.42
C LEU A 39 -3.06 -4.67 -7.34
N LYS A 40 -3.89 -5.61 -6.86
CA LYS A 40 -5.31 -5.38 -6.65
C LYS A 40 -5.56 -4.32 -5.57
N ALA A 41 -4.85 -4.38 -4.44
CA ALA A 41 -4.94 -3.38 -3.38
C ALA A 41 -4.50 -2.00 -3.86
N HIS A 42 -3.39 -1.92 -4.60
CA HIS A 42 -2.90 -0.69 -5.25
C HIS A 42 -3.96 -0.04 -6.13
N ASN A 43 -4.51 -0.80 -7.08
CA ASN A 43 -5.51 -0.26 -7.99
C ASN A 43 -6.80 0.13 -7.27
N ALA A 44 -7.20 -0.61 -6.23
CA ALA A 44 -8.34 -0.28 -5.39
C ALA A 44 -8.13 1.06 -4.66
N VAL A 45 -6.97 1.27 -4.03
CA VAL A 45 -6.67 2.55 -3.37
C VAL A 45 -6.67 3.70 -4.37
N ILE A 46 -5.91 3.61 -5.47
CA ILE A 46 -5.82 4.71 -6.46
C ILE A 46 -7.19 5.10 -7.00
N SER A 47 -8.06 4.11 -7.28
CA SER A 47 -9.41 4.38 -7.79
C SER A 47 -10.36 5.03 -6.77
N HIS A 48 -10.08 4.93 -5.47
CA HIS A 48 -10.89 5.53 -4.40
C HIS A 48 -10.30 6.84 -3.87
N MET A 49 -9.06 7.18 -4.24
CA MET A 49 -8.42 8.43 -3.83
C MET A 49 -9.12 9.63 -4.47
N GLN A 50 -9.68 10.49 -3.62
CA GLN A 50 -10.31 11.75 -4.01
C GLN A 50 -10.32 12.71 -2.81
N PRO A 51 -10.50 14.03 -3.03
CA PRO A 51 -10.62 15.00 -1.94
C PRO A 51 -11.68 14.60 -0.91
N GLY A 52 -11.36 14.76 0.38
CA GLY A 52 -12.27 14.44 1.50
C GLY A 52 -12.23 13.00 1.99
N VAL A 53 -11.52 12.09 1.31
CA VAL A 53 -11.31 10.72 1.80
C VAL A 53 -10.23 10.69 2.88
N LYS A 54 -10.46 9.94 3.96
CA LYS A 54 -9.48 9.74 5.02
C LYS A 54 -8.43 8.71 4.61
N TRP A 55 -7.15 9.04 4.78
CA TRP A 55 -6.05 8.12 4.46
C TRP A 55 -6.10 6.79 5.23
N VAL A 56 -6.55 6.84 6.48
CA VAL A 56 -6.73 5.64 7.32
C VAL A 56 -7.74 4.67 6.71
N ASP A 57 -8.77 5.17 6.03
CA ASP A 57 -9.76 4.32 5.36
C ASP A 57 -9.17 3.66 4.11
N MET A 58 -8.24 4.34 3.43
CA MET A 58 -7.47 3.73 2.34
C MET A 58 -6.53 2.62 2.85
N HIS A 59 -5.87 2.82 3.99
CA HIS A 59 -5.04 1.78 4.61
C HIS A 59 -5.87 0.52 4.93
N LYS A 60 -7.07 0.70 5.51
CA LYS A 60 -8.00 -0.41 5.77
C LYS A 60 -8.51 -1.07 4.49
N LEU A 61 -8.78 -0.29 3.44
CA LEU A 61 -9.17 -0.81 2.13
C LEU A 61 -8.07 -1.71 1.55
N ALA A 62 -6.82 -1.30 1.63
CA ALA A 62 -5.68 -2.09 1.18
C ALA A 62 -5.53 -3.39 2.00
N GLU A 63 -5.55 -3.29 3.34
CA GLU A 63 -5.51 -4.47 4.23
C GLU A 63 -6.63 -5.46 3.91
N GLN A 64 -7.87 -4.98 3.80
CA GLN A 64 -9.02 -5.82 3.47
C GLN A 64 -8.85 -6.50 2.11
N THR A 65 -8.43 -5.74 1.08
CA THR A 65 -8.24 -6.26 -0.28
C THR A 65 -7.15 -7.35 -0.33
N ILE A 66 -6.07 -7.17 0.43
CA ILE A 66 -5.01 -8.17 0.55
C ILE A 66 -5.55 -9.43 1.23
N LEU A 67 -6.25 -9.31 2.37
CA LEU A 67 -6.80 -10.45 3.09
C LEU A 67 -7.83 -11.23 2.26
N GLU A 68 -8.73 -10.54 1.55
CA GLU A 68 -9.67 -11.17 0.61
C GLU A 68 -8.93 -11.94 -0.50
N SER A 69 -7.86 -11.37 -1.05
CA SER A 69 -7.06 -12.03 -2.08
C SER A 69 -6.37 -13.28 -1.54
N LEU A 70 -5.74 -13.19 -0.35
CA LEU A 70 -5.10 -14.34 0.30
C LEU A 70 -6.11 -15.43 0.68
N LYS A 71 -7.33 -15.05 1.08
CA LYS A 71 -8.41 -15.99 1.39
C LYS A 71 -8.91 -16.72 0.13
N ASN A 72 -9.08 -16.01 -0.99
CA ASN A 72 -9.48 -16.60 -2.26
C ASN A 72 -8.47 -17.64 -2.76
N GLU A 73 -7.19 -17.40 -2.48
CA GLU A 73 -6.07 -18.29 -2.80
C GLU A 73 -5.86 -19.39 -1.74
N LYS A 74 -6.73 -19.45 -0.72
CA LYS A 74 -6.73 -20.43 0.38
C LYS A 74 -5.45 -20.42 1.22
N ILE A 75 -4.75 -19.29 1.27
CA ILE A 75 -3.57 -19.07 2.13
C ILE A 75 -4.00 -18.81 3.57
N ILE A 76 -5.13 -18.11 3.73
CA ILE A 76 -5.76 -17.85 5.03
C ILE A 76 -7.22 -18.33 5.02
N HIS A 77 -7.75 -18.64 6.20
CA HIS A 77 -9.11 -19.16 6.37
C HIS A 77 -9.85 -18.41 7.48
N GLY A 78 -11.17 -18.30 7.35
CA GLY A 78 -12.04 -17.62 8.32
C GLY A 78 -12.80 -16.44 7.70
N ASP A 79 -13.41 -15.63 8.55
CA ASP A 79 -14.18 -14.45 8.16
C ASP A 79 -13.30 -13.18 8.02
N ILE A 80 -13.56 -12.36 7.00
CA ILE A 80 -12.74 -11.16 6.73
C ILE A 80 -12.99 -10.08 7.79
N ALA A 81 -14.22 -9.89 8.26
CA ALA A 81 -14.54 -8.88 9.26
C ALA A 81 -13.86 -9.21 10.60
N ASP A 82 -13.82 -10.49 10.97
CA ASP A 82 -13.06 -10.97 12.13
C ASP A 82 -11.55 -10.69 11.98
N MET A 83 -10.98 -10.96 10.80
CA MET A 83 -9.57 -10.69 10.51
C MET A 83 -9.24 -9.19 10.61
N MET A 84 -10.10 -8.32 10.07
CA MET A 84 -9.94 -6.87 10.15
C MET A 84 -10.02 -6.38 11.59
N THR A 85 -10.99 -6.89 12.36
CA THR A 85 -11.16 -6.55 13.79
C THR A 85 -9.93 -6.94 14.61
N ARG A 86 -9.33 -8.09 14.29
CA ARG A 86 -8.12 -8.61 14.95
C ARG A 86 -6.81 -8.04 14.40
N ARG A 87 -6.86 -7.06 13.48
CA ARG A 87 -5.70 -6.43 12.84
C ARG A 87 -4.78 -7.45 12.12
N LEU A 88 -5.35 -8.53 11.55
CA LEU A 88 -4.54 -9.52 10.81
C LEU A 88 -3.84 -8.90 9.60
N GLY A 89 -4.43 -7.87 8.98
CA GLY A 89 -3.83 -7.12 7.86
C GLY A 89 -2.42 -6.61 8.20
N ALA A 90 -2.21 -6.12 9.42
CA ALA A 90 -0.93 -5.61 9.89
C ALA A 90 0.17 -6.67 10.00
N VAL A 91 -0.18 -7.96 10.01
CA VAL A 91 0.81 -9.06 9.93
C VAL A 91 1.43 -9.13 8.53
N PHE A 92 0.64 -8.83 7.49
CA PHE A 92 1.07 -8.90 6.09
C PHE A 92 1.52 -7.55 5.52
N MET A 93 1.04 -6.44 6.09
CA MET A 93 1.42 -5.08 5.74
C MET A 93 1.71 -4.28 7.02
N PRO A 94 2.91 -4.44 7.63
CA PRO A 94 3.23 -3.88 8.94
C PRO A 94 3.57 -2.38 8.92
N HIS A 95 3.68 -1.78 7.73
CA HIS A 95 3.98 -0.37 7.52
C HIS A 95 2.70 0.44 7.24
N GLY A 96 2.82 1.77 7.24
CA GLY A 96 1.77 2.65 6.72
C GLY A 96 1.50 2.38 5.24
N LEU A 97 0.29 2.68 4.76
CA LEU A 97 -0.05 2.54 3.34
C LEU A 97 0.84 3.41 2.43
N GLY A 98 1.37 4.49 2.98
CA GLY A 98 2.24 5.44 2.33
C GLY A 98 2.24 6.78 3.07
N HIS A 99 2.88 7.79 2.50
CA HIS A 99 3.21 9.05 3.16
C HIS A 99 3.12 10.25 2.19
N LEU A 100 3.21 11.46 2.73
CA LEU A 100 3.42 12.64 1.89
C LEU A 100 4.83 12.57 1.27
N LEU A 101 4.95 13.04 0.04
CA LEU A 101 6.19 13.06 -0.74
C LEU A 101 6.33 14.44 -1.37
N GLY A 102 7.50 15.06 -1.20
CA GLY A 102 7.75 16.41 -1.67
C GLY A 102 9.24 16.72 -1.73
N ILE A 103 9.69 17.65 -0.89
CA ILE A 103 11.13 17.95 -0.78
C ILE A 103 11.82 16.84 0.00
N ASP A 104 11.22 16.41 1.10
CA ASP A 104 11.65 15.22 1.82
C ASP A 104 10.91 13.99 1.26
N THR A 105 11.58 12.83 1.21
CA THR A 105 10.92 11.56 0.86
C THR A 105 9.72 11.31 1.78
N HIS A 106 9.87 11.57 3.08
CA HIS A 106 8.78 11.62 4.04
C HIS A 106 8.46 13.08 4.38
N ASP A 107 7.67 13.73 3.54
CA ASP A 107 7.39 15.17 3.58
C ASP A 107 6.56 15.56 4.83
N PRO A 108 6.75 16.77 5.39
CA PRO A 108 6.06 17.20 6.60
C PRO A 108 4.55 17.42 6.38
N GLY A 109 3.80 17.56 7.50
CA GLY A 109 2.38 17.91 7.47
C GLY A 109 1.40 16.72 7.58
N GLY A 110 1.88 15.49 7.78
CA GLY A 110 1.02 14.32 7.97
C GLY A 110 0.24 14.29 9.30
N TYR A 111 0.74 14.99 10.33
CA TYR A 111 0.12 15.07 11.66
C TYR A 111 0.15 16.51 12.20
N PRO A 112 -0.65 17.43 11.64
CA PRO A 112 -0.72 18.81 12.09
C PRO A 112 -1.53 18.93 13.40
N GLU A 113 -1.24 19.95 14.21
CA GLU A 113 -2.06 20.28 15.39
C GLU A 113 -3.41 20.92 15.04
N VAL A 114 -3.55 21.41 13.80
CA VAL A 114 -4.75 22.06 13.26
C VAL A 114 -5.22 21.32 12.01
N GLU A 115 -6.54 21.24 11.82
CA GLU A 115 -7.13 20.54 10.68
C GLU A 115 -6.82 21.30 9.37
N ILE A 116 -5.87 20.77 8.61
CA ILE A 116 -5.58 21.18 7.24
C ILE A 116 -6.11 20.11 6.29
N TRP A 117 -6.64 20.54 5.15
CA TRP A 117 -7.06 19.65 4.08
C TRP A 117 -5.86 18.84 3.60
N ILE A 118 -5.77 17.58 4.02
CA ILE A 118 -4.66 16.68 3.67
C ILE A 118 -4.70 16.46 2.16
N LEU A 119 -3.63 16.87 1.48
CA LEU A 119 -3.36 16.55 0.07
C LEU A 119 -3.16 15.03 -0.07
N PRO A 120 -3.44 14.45 -1.25
CA PRO A 120 -3.32 13.01 -1.46
C PRO A 120 -1.92 12.51 -1.08
N MET A 121 -1.85 11.56 -0.16
CA MET A 121 -0.61 10.88 0.22
C MET A 121 -0.21 9.90 -0.89
N PHE A 122 1.09 9.74 -1.10
CA PHE A 122 1.65 8.77 -2.02
C PHE A 122 1.50 7.37 -1.44
N MET A 123 1.08 6.39 -2.25
CA MET A 123 0.98 4.99 -1.83
C MET A 123 2.29 4.28 -2.18
N GLN A 124 2.93 3.67 -1.16
CA GLN A 124 4.05 2.76 -1.36
C GLN A 124 3.52 1.32 -1.24
N VAL A 125 3.60 0.56 -2.32
CA VAL A 125 3.38 -0.90 -2.35
C VAL A 125 4.35 -1.56 -3.30
#